data_AF-S7VWH8-F1
#
_entry.id   AF-S7VWH8-F1
#
_cell.length_a   1.000
_cell.length_b   1.000
_cell.length_c   1.000
_cell.angle_alpha   90.00
_cell.angle_beta   90.00
_cell.angle_gamma   90.00
#
_symmetry.space_group_name_H-M   'P 1'
#
loop_
_entity.id
_entity.type
_entity.pdbx_description
1 polymer ?
#
loop_
_entity_poly.entity_id
_entity_poly.type
_entity_poly.pdbx_seq_one_letter_code
_entity_poly.pdbx_strand_id
1 'polypeptide(L)'
;MIKRITTLFLMLLTLPMFAQLGGEATYQFLNLVSSPRQAALGGKIITNFDHDVTEALYNPASINYKMNNQLAVNYSNYLGGISYGTAAYAYTWDRRVQTFHFGVTYINYGSFDGYDVNGNSTGTFSGNETAISAGYNYKIPYTDFYVGANVKVITSALEQYNSIGGAIDFGAMYINEKLDFHAALTVRNIGTQFSTYAGQNEPLPFEVNFGMSQTLENVPLRWHLTLENLQKWPIAVSNPARATTDLDGNQTEEKVGFLNKGLRHLILGAELFPEGGFNVRLGYNFRRAEELRIEDQRNFSGLSVGVGIKLNKMRFSYTHARYNGASNSSFFGLQIDLQ
;
A
#
# COMPACT_ATOMS: atom_id res chain seq x y z
N MET A 1 -53.85 14.69 20.79
CA MET A 1 -53.42 14.22 19.45
C MET A 1 -52.18 14.95 18.94
N ILE A 2 -52.14 16.29 18.97
CA ILE A 2 -51.00 17.08 18.45
C ILE A 2 -49.65 16.63 19.00
N LYS A 3 -49.50 16.49 20.33
CA LYS A 3 -48.24 16.03 20.94
C LYS A 3 -47.74 14.69 20.39
N ARG A 4 -48.63 13.70 20.18
CA ARG A 4 -48.24 12.38 19.64
C ARG A 4 -47.79 12.46 18.18
N ILE A 5 -48.41 13.34 17.39
CA ILE A 5 -48.04 13.57 15.98
C ILE A 5 -46.69 14.28 15.90
N THR A 6 -46.43 15.28 16.76
CA THR A 6 -45.11 15.93 16.83
C THR A 6 -44.02 14.98 17.33
N THR A 7 -44.29 14.09 18.29
CA THR A 7 -43.28 13.09 18.72
C THR A 7 -42.96 12.09 17.61
N LEU A 8 -43.97 11.63 16.86
CA LEU A 8 -43.77 10.72 15.72
C LEU A 8 -42.96 11.40 14.61
N PHE A 9 -43.24 12.68 14.34
CA PHE A 9 -42.52 13.48 13.33
C PHE A 9 -41.06 13.72 13.71
N LEU A 10 -40.76 13.96 15.00
CA LEU A 10 -39.39 14.10 15.52
C LEU A 10 -38.60 12.78 15.48
N MET A 11 -39.24 11.63 15.71
CA MET A 11 -38.60 10.31 15.56
C MET A 11 -38.31 9.94 14.09
N LEU A 12 -39.08 10.48 13.14
CA LEU A 12 -38.82 10.32 11.69
C LEU A 12 -37.69 11.22 11.17
N LEU A 13 -37.24 12.20 11.97
CA LEU A 13 -36.17 13.15 11.64
C LEU A 13 -34.77 12.71 12.11
N THR A 14 -34.65 11.55 12.77
CA THR A 14 -33.33 11.00 13.11
C THR A 14 -32.71 10.34 11.89
N LEU A 15 -32.19 11.15 10.97
CA LEU A 15 -31.26 10.68 9.94
C LEU A 15 -29.94 10.30 10.62
N PRO A 16 -29.33 9.15 10.30
CA PRO A 16 -27.97 8.88 10.72
C PRO A 16 -27.05 9.92 10.07
N MET A 17 -26.47 10.79 10.88
CA MET A 17 -25.36 11.63 10.44
C MET A 17 -24.10 10.77 10.40
N PHE A 18 -23.62 10.47 9.19
CA PHE A 18 -22.27 9.94 8.99
C PHE A 18 -21.30 11.11 9.07
N ALA A 19 -20.80 11.40 10.27
CA ALA A 19 -19.70 12.34 10.46
C ALA A 19 -18.41 11.55 10.57
N GLN A 20 -17.63 11.54 9.48
CA GLN A 20 -16.16 11.38 9.37
C GLN A 20 -15.85 10.81 7.97
N LEU A 21 -15.08 11.56 7.18
CA LEU A 21 -14.60 11.15 5.84
C LEU A 21 -13.29 10.35 5.89
N GLY A 22 -12.79 10.01 7.10
CA GLY A 22 -11.48 9.36 7.28
C GLY A 22 -11.47 8.41 8.46
N GLY A 23 -10.58 7.40 8.40
CA GLY A 23 -10.47 6.35 9.43
C GLY A 23 -11.35 5.13 9.17
N GLU A 24 -11.55 4.71 7.92
CA GLU A 24 -12.44 3.58 7.58
C GLU A 24 -11.99 2.22 8.12
N ALA A 25 -10.71 2.07 8.45
CA ALA A 25 -10.14 0.83 8.95
C ALA A 25 -8.93 1.09 9.85
N THR A 26 -8.71 0.17 10.78
CA THR A 26 -7.54 0.13 11.65
C THR A 26 -6.32 -0.45 10.92
N TYR A 27 -5.12 -0.33 11.49
CA TYR A 27 -3.86 -0.86 10.92
C TYR A 27 -3.57 -0.45 9.46
N GLN A 28 -3.85 0.81 9.09
CA GLN A 28 -3.66 1.31 7.72
C GLN A 28 -2.23 1.15 7.19
N PHE A 29 -1.24 1.03 8.10
CA PHE A 29 0.16 0.83 7.73
C PHE A 29 0.40 -0.44 6.87
N LEU A 30 -0.49 -1.44 6.92
CA LEU A 30 -0.43 -2.65 6.10
C LEU A 30 -0.49 -2.39 4.59
N ASN A 31 -1.05 -1.24 4.19
CA ASN A 31 -1.17 -0.82 2.79
C ASN A 31 -0.08 0.18 2.38
N LEU A 32 0.87 0.51 3.25
CA LEU A 32 2.05 1.27 2.87
C LEU A 32 2.94 0.47 1.90
N VAL A 33 3.72 1.20 1.11
CA VAL A 33 4.56 0.62 0.07
C VAL A 33 5.71 -0.18 0.70
N SER A 34 5.96 -1.40 0.24
CA SER A 34 6.91 -2.30 0.94
C SER A 34 8.37 -2.05 0.57
N SER A 35 8.68 -1.49 -0.59
CA SER A 35 10.06 -1.29 -1.06
C SER A 35 10.24 -0.08 -1.98
N PRO A 36 11.48 0.44 -2.16
CA PRO A 36 11.74 1.51 -3.10
C PRO A 36 11.39 1.11 -4.54
N ARG A 37 11.67 -0.14 -4.95
CA ARG A 37 11.28 -0.63 -6.29
C ARG A 37 9.78 -0.47 -6.52
N GLN A 38 8.98 -0.89 -5.55
CA GLN A 38 7.53 -0.78 -5.61
C GLN A 38 7.07 0.69 -5.62
N ALA A 39 7.68 1.53 -4.80
CA ALA A 39 7.43 2.97 -4.76
C ALA A 39 7.72 3.65 -6.11
N ALA A 40 8.83 3.27 -6.76
CA ALA A 40 9.27 3.87 -8.01
C ALA A 40 8.30 3.60 -9.16
N LEU A 41 7.64 2.44 -9.12
CA LEU A 41 6.67 1.99 -10.12
C LEU A 41 5.23 2.44 -9.81
N GLY A 42 5.07 3.44 -8.93
CA GLY A 42 3.77 4.05 -8.63
C GLY A 42 3.08 3.48 -7.38
N GLY A 43 3.75 2.61 -6.63
CA GLY A 43 3.34 2.20 -5.28
C GLY A 43 2.97 0.73 -5.17
N LYS A 44 1.89 0.28 -5.83
CA LYS A 44 1.36 -1.09 -5.67
C LYS A 44 1.59 -1.91 -6.92
N ILE A 45 2.77 -2.52 -7.01
CA ILE A 45 3.07 -3.53 -8.03
C ILE A 45 2.95 -4.91 -7.38
N ILE A 46 2.37 -5.86 -8.11
CA ILE A 46 2.08 -7.22 -7.63
C ILE A 46 2.50 -8.31 -8.63
N THR A 47 3.25 -7.98 -9.67
CA THR A 47 3.55 -8.88 -10.79
C THR A 47 5.02 -9.28 -10.89
N ASN A 48 5.87 -8.86 -9.95
CA ASN A 48 7.30 -9.18 -10.03
C ASN A 48 7.52 -10.65 -9.64
N PHE A 49 8.39 -11.34 -10.38
CA PHE A 49 8.76 -12.73 -10.10
C PHE A 49 10.25 -12.93 -10.31
N ASP A 50 11.03 -12.38 -9.38
CA ASP A 50 12.48 -12.40 -9.43
C ASP A 50 13.07 -12.60 -8.03
N HIS A 51 14.28 -12.08 -7.82
CA HIS A 51 15.06 -12.21 -6.59
C HIS A 51 14.57 -11.26 -5.49
N ASP A 52 13.73 -10.27 -5.81
CA ASP A 52 13.25 -9.26 -4.86
C ASP A 52 12.31 -9.86 -3.82
N VAL A 53 12.85 -10.14 -2.64
CA VAL A 53 12.14 -10.77 -1.52
C VAL A 53 11.07 -9.86 -0.90
N THR A 54 11.06 -8.57 -1.23
CA THR A 54 10.07 -7.61 -0.71
C THR A 54 8.72 -7.71 -1.42
N GLU A 55 8.68 -8.23 -2.65
CA GLU A 55 7.44 -8.40 -3.42
C GLU A 55 6.46 -9.34 -2.70
N ALA A 56 7.00 -10.37 -2.04
CA ALA A 56 6.23 -11.35 -1.30
C ALA A 56 5.45 -10.76 -0.10
N LEU A 57 5.82 -9.58 0.40
CA LEU A 57 5.02 -8.84 1.40
C LEU A 57 3.67 -8.35 0.83
N TYR A 58 3.58 -8.15 -0.49
CA TYR A 58 2.41 -7.63 -1.20
C TYR A 58 1.68 -8.71 -1.99
N ASN A 59 2.42 -9.62 -2.63
CA ASN A 59 1.88 -10.74 -3.37
C ASN A 59 2.56 -12.06 -2.95
N PRO A 60 1.93 -12.90 -2.12
CA PRO A 60 2.51 -14.18 -1.73
C PRO A 60 2.70 -15.16 -2.91
N ALA A 61 1.97 -15.03 -4.02
CA ALA A 61 2.20 -15.86 -5.21
C ALA A 61 3.52 -15.55 -5.93
N SER A 62 4.19 -14.43 -5.57
CA SER A 62 5.51 -14.09 -6.11
C SER A 62 6.65 -14.88 -5.47
N ILE A 63 6.44 -15.50 -4.29
CA ILE A 63 7.48 -16.22 -3.55
C ILE A 63 8.09 -17.30 -4.43
N ASN A 64 9.41 -17.31 -4.62
CA ASN A 64 10.02 -18.23 -5.57
C ASN A 64 11.47 -18.58 -5.20
N TYR A 65 11.99 -19.63 -5.85
CA TYR A 65 13.32 -20.17 -5.57
C TYR A 65 14.47 -19.17 -5.80
N LYS A 66 14.30 -18.13 -6.63
CA LYS A 66 15.31 -17.08 -6.85
C LYS A 66 15.47 -16.17 -5.62
N MET A 67 14.51 -16.19 -4.70
CA MET A 67 14.57 -15.45 -3.43
C MET A 67 15.39 -16.17 -2.36
N ASN A 68 15.88 -17.39 -2.61
CA ASN A 68 16.62 -18.16 -1.62
C ASN A 68 17.84 -17.39 -1.08
N ASN A 69 17.92 -17.26 0.24
CA ASN A 69 18.98 -16.52 0.95
C ASN A 69 19.10 -15.03 0.56
N GLN A 70 18.02 -14.45 0.04
CA GLN A 70 17.92 -13.01 -0.17
C GLN A 70 17.37 -12.38 1.11
N LEU A 71 18.07 -11.37 1.62
CA LEU A 71 17.63 -10.50 2.71
C LEU A 71 17.44 -9.09 2.16
N ALA A 72 16.29 -8.47 2.40
CA ALA A 72 16.06 -7.07 2.06
C ALA A 72 15.64 -6.28 3.30
N VAL A 73 16.15 -5.05 3.40
CA VAL A 73 15.76 -4.07 4.41
C VAL A 73 15.50 -2.75 3.70
N ASN A 74 14.35 -2.14 4.00
CA ASN A 74 13.94 -0.87 3.42
C ASN A 74 13.54 0.11 4.50
N TYR A 75 13.79 1.39 4.24
CA TYR A 75 13.47 2.50 5.11
C TYR A 75 12.89 3.64 4.28
N SER A 76 11.87 4.29 4.80
CA SER A 76 11.27 5.49 4.22
C SER A 76 11.04 6.53 5.30
N ASN A 77 11.44 7.76 4.97
CA ASN A 77 10.98 8.93 5.71
C ASN A 77 9.65 9.38 5.10
N TYR A 78 8.58 9.22 5.86
CA TYR A 78 7.22 9.53 5.45
C TYR A 78 6.83 10.94 5.90
N LEU A 79 5.61 11.35 5.58
CA LEU A 79 5.10 12.68 5.85
C LEU A 79 4.95 12.91 7.36
N GLY A 80 5.18 14.14 7.83
CA GLY A 80 4.88 14.53 9.21
C GLY A 80 5.81 13.95 10.28
N GLY A 81 7.05 13.59 9.92
CA GLY A 81 8.02 13.01 10.86
C GLY A 81 7.81 11.51 11.12
N ILE A 82 6.85 10.90 10.42
CA ILE A 82 6.60 9.45 10.45
C ILE A 82 7.74 8.76 9.71
N SER A 83 8.24 7.66 10.28
CA SER A 83 9.18 6.77 9.60
C SER A 83 8.62 5.37 9.56
N TYR A 84 8.91 4.63 8.50
CA TYR A 84 8.53 3.23 8.43
C TYR A 84 9.55 2.44 7.64
N GLY A 85 9.58 1.14 7.88
CA GLY A 85 10.52 0.25 7.24
C GLY A 85 9.96 -1.15 7.09
N THR A 86 10.59 -1.90 6.21
CA THR A 86 10.30 -3.30 6.00
C THR A 86 11.58 -4.11 6.04
N ALA A 87 11.48 -5.35 6.47
CA ALA A 87 12.52 -6.34 6.32
C ALA A 87 11.89 -7.62 5.77
N ALA A 88 12.58 -8.31 4.87
CA ALA A 88 12.08 -9.55 4.28
C ALA A 88 13.24 -10.51 4.01
N TYR A 89 12.99 -11.79 4.23
CA TYR A 89 13.95 -12.86 4.02
C TYR A 89 13.23 -14.09 3.47
N ALA A 90 13.90 -14.83 2.58
CA ALA A 90 13.37 -16.08 2.05
C ALA A 90 14.40 -17.18 2.08
N TYR A 91 13.92 -18.38 2.41
CA TYR A 91 14.75 -19.58 2.54
C TYR A 91 14.10 -20.74 1.81
N THR A 92 14.88 -21.44 0.99
CA THR A 92 14.44 -22.63 0.26
C THR A 92 14.98 -23.87 0.95
N TRP A 93 14.07 -24.67 1.50
CA TRP A 93 14.41 -25.87 2.26
C TRP A 93 14.93 -27.01 1.37
N ASP A 94 14.30 -27.24 0.22
CA ASP A 94 14.72 -28.25 -0.75
C ASP A 94 14.58 -27.72 -2.19
N ARG A 95 15.42 -28.24 -3.09
CA ARG A 95 15.42 -27.98 -4.53
C ARG A 95 14.10 -28.33 -5.21
N ARG A 96 13.21 -29.07 -4.54
CA ARG A 96 11.85 -29.44 -4.98
C ARG A 96 10.76 -28.49 -4.48
N VAL A 97 11.02 -27.18 -4.49
CA VAL A 97 10.00 -26.09 -4.54
C VAL A 97 9.44 -25.60 -3.19
N GLN A 98 10.12 -25.82 -2.05
CA GLN A 98 9.67 -25.27 -0.77
C GLN A 98 10.45 -24.01 -0.38
N THR A 99 10.02 -22.86 -0.88
CA THR A 99 10.53 -21.54 -0.45
C THR A 99 9.58 -20.94 0.59
N PHE A 100 10.11 -20.70 1.78
CA PHE A 100 9.43 -19.98 2.86
C PHE A 100 9.83 -18.52 2.81
N HIS A 101 8.87 -17.64 3.04
CA HIS A 101 9.08 -16.21 3.15
C HIS A 101 8.77 -15.74 4.56
N PHE A 102 9.59 -14.82 5.07
CA PHE A 102 9.40 -14.15 6.34
C PHE A 102 9.55 -12.65 6.14
N GLY A 103 8.67 -11.87 6.75
CA GLY A 103 8.61 -10.44 6.53
C GLY A 103 8.19 -9.67 7.77
N VAL A 104 8.72 -8.47 7.92
CA VAL A 104 8.36 -7.52 8.97
C VAL A 104 8.06 -6.18 8.32
N THR A 105 6.97 -5.53 8.73
CA THR A 105 6.65 -4.14 8.40
C THR A 105 6.49 -3.39 9.71
N TYR A 106 7.18 -2.26 9.85
CA TYR A 106 7.18 -1.45 11.05
C TYR A 106 6.93 0.02 10.69
N ILE A 107 6.06 0.68 11.44
CA ILE A 107 5.83 2.12 11.36
C ILE A 107 6.03 2.76 12.73
N ASN A 108 6.66 3.92 12.73
CA ASN A 108 6.82 4.79 13.88
C ASN A 108 6.23 6.16 13.54
N TYR A 109 5.24 6.59 14.32
CA TYR A 109 4.50 7.82 14.06
C TYR A 109 5.25 9.10 14.47
N GLY A 110 6.45 8.97 15.03
CA GLY A 110 7.20 10.09 15.60
C GLY A 110 6.72 10.43 17.01
N SER A 111 7.03 11.66 17.44
CA SER A 111 6.65 12.18 18.74
C SER A 111 5.69 13.35 18.54
N PHE A 112 4.62 13.39 19.33
CA PHE A 112 3.62 14.44 19.34
C PHE A 112 3.62 15.13 20.69
N ASP A 113 3.39 16.45 20.68
CA ASP A 113 3.19 17.20 21.91
C ASP A 113 1.73 17.04 22.37
N GLY A 114 1.56 16.56 23.61
CA GLY A 114 0.24 16.42 24.22
C GLY A 114 -0.16 17.69 24.98
N TYR A 115 -1.43 18.07 24.86
CA TYR A 115 -2.03 19.18 25.60
C TYR A 115 -3.39 18.79 26.18
N ASP A 116 -3.71 19.27 27.38
CA ASP A 116 -5.02 19.12 27.99
C ASP A 116 -6.04 20.09 27.36
N VAL A 117 -7.31 19.97 27.76
CA VAL A 117 -8.40 20.84 27.28
C VAL A 117 -8.21 22.33 27.62
N ASN A 118 -7.35 22.64 28.59
CA ASN A 118 -7.01 24.00 29.00
C ASN A 118 -5.75 24.53 28.30
N GLY A 119 -5.14 23.73 27.41
CA GLY A 119 -3.90 24.08 26.71
C GLY A 119 -2.62 23.88 27.53
N ASN A 120 -2.68 23.23 28.69
CA ASN A 120 -1.48 22.87 29.44
C ASN A 120 -0.81 21.64 28.82
N SER A 121 0.52 21.65 28.71
CA SER A 121 1.25 20.50 28.20
C SER A 121 1.11 19.29 29.12
N THR A 122 0.85 18.11 28.53
CA THR A 122 0.77 16.80 29.20
C THR A 122 2.02 15.94 28.95
N GLY A 123 3.04 16.50 28.30
CA GLY A 123 4.24 15.79 27.87
C GLY A 123 4.20 15.43 26.39
N THR A 124 5.01 14.46 25.98
CA THR A 124 5.04 13.94 24.61
C THR A 124 4.50 12.51 24.56
N PHE A 125 3.80 12.18 23.49
CA PHE A 125 3.34 10.83 23.23
C PHE A 125 3.78 10.35 21.85
N SER A 126 3.84 9.04 21.67
CA SER A 126 4.26 8.39 20.43
C SER A 126 3.39 7.17 20.14
N GLY A 127 3.49 6.66 18.93
CA GLY A 127 2.84 5.42 18.52
C GLY A 127 3.73 4.65 17.55
N ASN A 128 3.59 3.33 17.58
CA ASN A 128 4.20 2.45 16.61
C ASN A 128 3.33 1.22 16.33
N GLU A 129 3.51 0.65 15.15
CA GLU A 129 2.84 -0.58 14.76
C GLU A 129 3.82 -1.51 14.07
N THR A 130 3.63 -2.80 14.26
CA THR A 130 4.45 -3.87 13.68
C THR A 130 3.55 -4.95 13.11
N ALA A 131 3.85 -5.41 11.90
CA ALA A 131 3.28 -6.62 11.33
C ALA A 131 4.41 -7.60 11.03
N ILE A 132 4.34 -8.79 11.62
CA ILE A 132 5.22 -9.93 11.29
C ILE A 132 4.42 -10.86 10.39
N SER A 133 5.05 -11.36 9.34
CA SER A 133 4.41 -12.17 8.33
C SER A 133 5.25 -13.39 7.96
N ALA A 134 4.57 -14.48 7.63
CA ALA A 134 5.16 -15.68 7.06
C ALA A 134 4.34 -16.13 5.84
N GLY A 135 5.03 -16.56 4.81
CA GLY A 135 4.46 -16.80 3.49
C GLY A 135 4.92 -18.08 2.82
N TYR A 136 4.05 -18.62 1.98
CA TYR A 136 4.34 -19.77 1.13
C TYR A 136 3.65 -19.66 -0.24
N ASN A 137 4.28 -20.20 -1.27
CA ASN A 137 3.75 -20.32 -2.63
C ASN A 137 3.72 -21.79 -3.07
N TYR A 138 2.68 -22.14 -3.82
CA TYR A 138 2.48 -23.40 -4.51
C TYR A 138 2.30 -23.16 -6.03
N LYS A 139 3.20 -23.74 -6.84
CA LYS A 139 3.03 -23.82 -8.30
C LYS A 139 2.05 -24.94 -8.64
N ILE A 140 0.97 -24.62 -9.34
CA ILE A 140 -0.01 -25.63 -9.77
C ILE A 140 0.62 -26.51 -10.87
N PRO A 141 0.74 -27.83 -10.68
CA PRO A 141 1.36 -28.74 -11.63
C PRO A 141 0.72 -28.66 -13.02
N TYR A 142 1.54 -28.75 -14.08
CA TYR A 142 1.10 -28.71 -15.49
C TYR A 142 0.41 -27.41 -15.92
N THR A 143 0.56 -26.35 -15.15
CA THR A 143 0.04 -25.03 -15.50
C THR A 143 1.07 -23.94 -15.23
N ASP A 144 0.77 -22.75 -15.72
CA ASP A 144 1.55 -21.53 -15.55
C ASP A 144 1.07 -20.67 -14.36
N PHE A 145 0.26 -21.27 -13.47
CA PHE A 145 -0.33 -20.60 -12.31
C PHE A 145 0.43 -20.90 -11.02
N TYR A 146 0.62 -19.83 -10.25
CA TYR A 146 1.21 -19.81 -8.91
C TYR A 146 0.17 -19.27 -7.94
N VAL A 147 0.02 -19.92 -6.79
CA VAL A 147 -0.88 -19.46 -5.73
C VAL A 147 -0.12 -19.39 -4.43
N GLY A 148 -0.32 -18.31 -3.66
CA GLY A 148 0.37 -18.13 -2.40
C GLY A 148 -0.53 -17.58 -1.32
N ALA A 149 -0.11 -17.77 -0.08
CA ALA A 149 -0.74 -17.19 1.09
C ALA A 149 0.31 -16.64 2.07
N ASN A 150 -0.03 -15.53 2.72
CA ASN A 150 0.70 -14.99 3.87
C ASN A 150 -0.20 -14.99 5.10
N VAL A 151 0.36 -15.28 6.26
CA VAL A 151 -0.27 -15.03 7.56
C VAL A 151 0.47 -13.88 8.23
N LYS A 152 -0.25 -12.95 8.83
CA LYS A 152 0.27 -11.78 9.54
C LYS A 152 -0.23 -11.74 10.97
N VAL A 153 0.68 -11.42 11.89
CA VAL A 153 0.36 -11.02 13.26
C VAL A 153 0.72 -9.55 13.40
N ILE A 154 -0.22 -8.77 13.91
CA ILE A 154 -0.17 -7.31 13.94
C ILE A 154 -0.22 -6.86 15.40
N THR A 155 0.67 -5.94 15.76
CA THR A 155 0.67 -5.28 17.07
C THR A 155 0.72 -3.78 16.86
N SER A 156 -0.11 -3.06 17.57
CA SER A 156 -0.19 -1.60 17.50
C SER A 156 -0.23 -1.03 18.91
N ALA A 157 0.61 -0.02 19.13
CA ALA A 157 0.67 0.75 20.36
C ALA A 157 0.54 2.22 19.99
N LEU A 158 -0.54 2.85 20.45
CA LEU A 158 -0.84 4.27 20.24
C LEU A 158 -0.93 4.93 21.62
N GLU A 159 0.14 5.59 22.05
CA GLU A 159 0.30 6.12 23.41
C GLU A 159 0.05 5.03 24.48
N GLN A 160 -1.12 5.03 25.12
CA GLN A 160 -1.52 4.09 26.17
C GLN A 160 -2.39 2.94 25.64
N TYR A 161 -2.90 3.06 24.41
CA TYR A 161 -3.82 2.10 23.82
C TYR A 161 -3.07 1.06 23.00
N ASN A 162 -3.39 -0.21 23.23
CA ASN A 162 -2.76 -1.32 22.54
C ASN A 162 -3.80 -2.18 21.83
N SER A 163 -3.40 -2.75 20.70
CA SER A 163 -4.27 -3.57 19.86
C SER A 163 -3.44 -4.63 19.16
N ILE A 164 -3.96 -5.86 19.13
CA ILE A 164 -3.34 -7.01 18.49
C ILE A 164 -4.34 -7.56 17.48
N GLY A 165 -3.89 -7.82 16.26
CA GLY A 165 -4.71 -8.35 15.19
C GLY A 165 -4.02 -9.46 14.42
N GLY A 166 -4.80 -10.14 13.58
CA GLY A 166 -4.31 -11.13 12.64
C GLY A 166 -4.92 -10.93 11.28
N ALA A 167 -4.15 -11.20 10.22
CA ALA A 167 -4.62 -11.11 8.86
C ALA A 167 -4.02 -12.19 7.97
N ILE A 168 -4.71 -12.50 6.87
CA ILE A 168 -4.25 -13.40 5.82
C ILE A 168 -4.31 -12.66 4.49
N ASP A 169 -3.30 -12.86 3.66
CA ASP A 169 -3.30 -12.45 2.26
C ASP A 169 -3.30 -13.68 1.36
N PHE A 170 -3.97 -13.57 0.22
CA PHE A 170 -3.92 -14.54 -0.87
C PHE A 170 -3.42 -13.88 -2.15
N GLY A 171 -2.67 -14.64 -2.94
CA GLY A 171 -2.19 -14.23 -4.25
C GLY A 171 -2.41 -15.35 -5.25
N ALA A 172 -2.77 -14.97 -6.48
CA ALA A 172 -2.73 -15.83 -7.65
C ALA A 172 -1.95 -15.10 -8.75
N MET A 173 -1.07 -15.80 -9.44
CA MET A 173 -0.26 -15.23 -10.49
C MET A 173 -0.11 -16.19 -11.67
N TYR A 174 -0.26 -15.67 -12.87
CA TYR A 174 -0.05 -16.35 -14.13
C TYR A 174 1.25 -15.83 -14.77
N ILE A 175 2.13 -16.73 -15.19
CA ILE A 175 3.42 -16.40 -15.80
C ILE A 175 3.54 -17.07 -17.17
N ASN A 176 3.52 -16.29 -18.24
CA ASN A 176 3.87 -16.79 -19.57
C ASN A 176 5.33 -16.52 -19.87
N GLU A 177 6.17 -17.56 -19.79
CA GLU A 177 7.61 -17.47 -20.01
C GLU A 177 7.99 -17.10 -21.46
N LYS A 178 7.15 -17.43 -22.46
CA LYS A 178 7.45 -17.13 -23.87
C LYS A 178 7.30 -15.65 -24.21
N LEU A 179 6.33 -14.98 -23.58
CA LEU A 179 6.04 -13.56 -23.80
C LEU A 179 6.66 -12.66 -22.73
N ASP A 180 7.29 -13.25 -21.71
CA ASP A 180 7.67 -12.60 -20.45
C ASP A 180 6.51 -11.74 -19.89
N PHE A 181 5.31 -12.32 -19.90
CA PHE A 181 4.06 -11.67 -19.48
C PHE A 181 3.57 -12.26 -18.16
N HIS A 182 3.34 -11.40 -17.16
CA HIS A 182 2.79 -11.79 -15.87
C HIS A 182 1.45 -11.09 -15.62
N ALA A 183 0.47 -11.84 -15.09
CA ALA A 183 -0.75 -11.29 -14.54
C ALA A 183 -0.94 -11.78 -13.11
N ALA A 184 -1.42 -10.93 -12.21
CA ALA A 184 -1.60 -11.28 -10.80
C ALA A 184 -2.92 -10.71 -10.25
N LEU A 185 -3.50 -11.44 -9.30
CA LEU A 185 -4.61 -11.01 -8.46
C LEU A 185 -4.19 -11.20 -7.00
N THR A 186 -4.31 -10.16 -6.18
CA THR A 186 -4.06 -10.24 -4.75
C THR A 186 -5.29 -9.82 -3.95
N VAL A 187 -5.52 -10.52 -2.86
CA VAL A 187 -6.56 -10.24 -1.87
C VAL A 187 -5.86 -10.14 -0.53
N ARG A 188 -5.78 -8.94 0.03
CA ARG A 188 -4.92 -8.61 1.16
C ARG A 188 -5.74 -8.21 2.38
N ASN A 189 -5.15 -8.47 3.55
CA ASN A 189 -5.62 -8.05 4.86
C ASN A 189 -7.01 -8.60 5.24
N ILE A 190 -7.33 -9.86 4.88
CA ILE A 190 -8.52 -10.53 5.41
C ILE A 190 -8.22 -10.91 6.87
N GLY A 191 -8.89 -10.27 7.82
CA GLY A 191 -8.59 -10.50 9.23
C GLY A 191 -9.45 -9.71 10.20
N THR A 192 -9.02 -9.68 11.46
CA THR A 192 -9.73 -9.00 12.56
C THR A 192 -8.77 -8.59 13.68
N GLN A 193 -9.23 -7.71 14.56
CA GLN A 193 -8.59 -7.39 15.83
C GLN A 193 -8.90 -8.48 16.87
N PHE A 194 -7.88 -9.07 17.48
CA PHE A 194 -8.00 -9.95 18.64
C PHE A 194 -8.16 -9.15 19.95
N SER A 195 -7.48 -8.01 20.04
CA SER A 195 -7.70 -7.01 21.08
C SER A 195 -7.93 -5.64 20.45
N THR A 196 -8.81 -4.84 21.05
CA THR A 196 -9.24 -3.53 20.57
C THR A 196 -8.60 -2.43 21.40
N TYR A 197 -8.39 -1.23 20.83
CA TYR A 197 -7.88 -0.09 21.59
C TYR A 197 -8.83 0.36 22.71
N ALA A 198 -10.13 0.44 22.43
CA ALA A 198 -11.12 1.03 23.33
C ALA A 198 -12.47 0.26 23.33
N GLY A 199 -12.43 -1.07 23.20
CA GLY A 199 -13.60 -1.94 23.26
C GLY A 199 -14.45 -2.02 21.99
N GLN A 200 -14.12 -1.24 20.96
CA GLN A 200 -14.77 -1.32 19.64
C GLN A 200 -13.88 -2.05 18.64
N ASN A 201 -14.47 -3.00 17.91
CA ASN A 201 -13.80 -3.71 16.84
C ASN A 201 -13.92 -2.90 15.54
N GLU A 202 -12.79 -2.65 14.91
CA GLU A 202 -12.68 -1.91 13.65
C GLU A 202 -12.21 -2.85 12.53
N PRO A 203 -12.71 -2.67 11.29
CA PRO A 203 -12.30 -3.51 10.18
C PRO A 203 -10.83 -3.28 9.83
N LEU A 204 -10.18 -4.31 9.30
CA LEU A 204 -8.86 -4.21 8.68
C LEU A 204 -8.93 -3.57 7.29
N PRO A 205 -7.82 -3.06 6.75
CA PRO A 205 -7.80 -2.34 5.49
C PRO A 205 -7.76 -3.32 4.31
N PHE A 206 -8.87 -4.05 4.15
CA PHE A 206 -9.08 -5.07 3.12
C PHE A 206 -8.90 -4.49 1.72
N GLU A 207 -8.13 -5.18 0.88
CA GLU A 207 -7.77 -4.70 -0.44
C GLU A 207 -7.73 -5.83 -1.48
N VAL A 208 -8.32 -5.57 -2.66
CA VAL A 208 -8.24 -6.45 -3.84
C VAL A 208 -7.54 -5.69 -4.97
N ASN A 209 -6.48 -6.28 -5.52
CA ASN A 209 -5.70 -5.67 -6.60
C ASN A 209 -5.53 -6.65 -7.77
N PHE A 210 -5.54 -6.12 -9.00
CA PHE A 210 -5.19 -6.87 -10.20
C PHE A 210 -4.03 -6.18 -10.92
N GLY A 211 -3.07 -6.94 -11.43
CA GLY A 211 -1.88 -6.40 -12.06
C GLY A 211 -1.47 -7.17 -13.30
N MET A 212 -0.88 -6.47 -14.26
CA MET A 212 -0.27 -7.03 -15.47
C MET A 212 1.10 -6.41 -15.67
N SER A 213 2.05 -7.19 -16.17
CA SER A 213 3.33 -6.66 -16.62
C SER A 213 3.90 -7.49 -17.75
N GLN A 214 4.70 -6.86 -18.61
CA GLN A 214 5.40 -7.57 -19.67
C GLN A 214 6.70 -6.88 -20.02
N THR A 215 7.74 -7.67 -20.26
CA THR A 215 8.98 -7.16 -20.89
C THR A 215 8.81 -7.15 -22.40
N LEU A 216 9.12 -6.03 -23.03
CA LEU A 216 9.02 -5.90 -24.48
C LEU A 216 10.12 -6.72 -25.19
N GLU A 217 9.78 -7.29 -26.33
CA GLU A 217 10.76 -7.99 -27.16
C GLU A 217 11.77 -6.97 -27.73
N ASN A 218 13.07 -7.31 -27.66
CA ASN A 218 14.19 -6.49 -28.14
C ASN A 218 14.41 -5.14 -27.45
N VAL A 219 13.60 -4.80 -26.44
CA VAL A 219 13.76 -3.57 -25.64
C VAL A 219 13.83 -3.96 -24.17
N PRO A 220 14.85 -3.53 -23.41
CA PRO A 220 15.00 -3.86 -22.00
C PRO A 220 14.04 -3.03 -21.13
N LEU A 221 12.76 -3.01 -21.47
CA LEU A 221 11.71 -2.23 -20.84
C LEU A 221 10.58 -3.18 -20.43
N ARG A 222 10.28 -3.18 -19.13
CA ARG A 222 9.10 -3.85 -18.57
C ARG A 222 8.04 -2.82 -18.21
N TRP A 223 6.85 -2.93 -18.79
CA TRP A 223 5.72 -2.10 -18.38
C TRP A 223 4.92 -2.81 -17.30
N HIS A 224 4.29 -2.02 -16.44
CA HIS A 224 3.44 -2.47 -15.35
C HIS A 224 2.13 -1.69 -15.37
N LEU A 225 1.03 -2.41 -15.19
CA LEU A 225 -0.29 -1.86 -15.00
C LEU A 225 -0.88 -2.52 -13.75
N THR A 226 -1.36 -1.73 -12.80
CA THR A 226 -2.09 -2.25 -11.65
C THR A 226 -3.40 -1.51 -11.48
N LEU A 227 -4.46 -2.27 -11.23
CA LEU A 227 -5.75 -1.80 -10.76
C LEU A 227 -5.84 -2.08 -9.25
N GLU A 228 -5.82 -1.02 -8.45
CA GLU A 228 -5.86 -1.12 -7.00
C GLU A 228 -7.27 -0.99 -6.44
N ASN A 229 -7.53 -1.53 -5.24
CA ASN A 229 -8.80 -1.34 -4.50
C ASN A 229 -10.07 -1.69 -5.28
N LEU A 230 -10.05 -2.78 -6.03
CA LEU A 230 -11.16 -3.22 -6.90
C LEU A 230 -12.47 -3.49 -6.15
N GLN A 231 -12.40 -3.74 -4.85
CA GLN A 231 -13.56 -3.96 -3.99
C GLN A 231 -14.39 -2.69 -3.71
N LYS A 232 -13.83 -1.49 -3.92
CA LYS A 232 -14.48 -0.21 -3.56
C LYS A 232 -14.79 0.61 -4.81
N TRP A 233 -16.06 0.71 -5.18
CA TRP A 233 -16.51 1.57 -6.28
C TRP A 233 -17.63 2.52 -5.87
N PRO A 234 -17.48 3.85 -6.06
CA PRO A 234 -16.26 4.55 -6.48
C PRO A 234 -15.26 4.70 -5.32
N ILE A 235 -13.96 4.61 -5.60
CA ILE A 235 -12.93 5.04 -4.63
C ILE A 235 -12.78 6.56 -4.58
N ALA A 236 -13.22 7.25 -5.64
CA ALA A 236 -13.11 8.68 -5.77
C ALA A 236 -14.08 9.42 -4.83
N VAL A 237 -13.53 10.26 -3.97
CA VAL A 237 -14.26 11.24 -3.15
C VAL A 237 -14.11 12.65 -3.73
N SER A 238 -15.15 13.46 -3.56
CA SER A 238 -15.11 14.91 -3.79
C SER A 238 -14.10 15.54 -2.83
N ASN A 239 -13.27 16.46 -3.31
CA ASN A 239 -12.38 17.21 -2.43
C ASN A 239 -13.11 18.44 -1.84
N PRO A 240 -13.35 18.51 -0.51
CA PRO A 240 -14.02 19.65 0.11
C PRO A 240 -13.25 20.97 -0.07
N ALA A 241 -11.93 20.90 -0.21
CA ALA A 241 -11.09 22.09 -0.44
C ALA A 241 -11.31 22.73 -1.82
N ARG A 242 -12.04 22.05 -2.72
CA ARG A 242 -12.40 22.53 -4.07
C ARG A 242 -13.88 22.87 -4.20
N ALA A 243 -14.64 22.85 -3.10
CA ALA A 243 -16.02 23.24 -3.13
C ALA A 243 -16.12 24.75 -3.45
N THR A 244 -16.90 25.09 -4.47
CA THR A 244 -17.16 26.49 -4.80
C THR A 244 -18.35 26.99 -4.01
N THR A 245 -18.23 28.19 -3.45
CA THR A 245 -19.31 28.85 -2.71
C THR A 245 -19.91 29.94 -3.57
N ASP A 246 -21.21 29.88 -3.81
CA ASP A 246 -21.95 30.92 -4.55
C ASP A 246 -22.15 32.17 -3.68
N LEU A 247 -22.57 33.29 -4.27
CA LEU A 247 -22.87 34.55 -3.56
C LEU A 247 -23.95 34.38 -2.47
N ASP A 248 -24.82 33.38 -2.63
CA ASP A 248 -25.87 33.02 -1.65
C ASP A 248 -25.36 32.09 -0.53
N GLY A 249 -24.05 31.77 -0.49
CA GLY A 249 -23.44 30.93 0.54
C GLY A 249 -23.64 29.42 0.35
N ASN A 250 -24.23 29.00 -0.78
CA ASN A 250 -24.40 27.59 -1.12
C ASN A 250 -23.06 26.99 -1.59
N GLN A 251 -22.64 25.87 -0.99
CA GLN A 251 -21.46 25.12 -1.43
C GLN A 251 -21.85 24.07 -2.45
N THR A 252 -21.20 24.08 -3.60
CA THR A 252 -21.32 23.03 -4.61
C THR A 252 -20.04 22.22 -4.68
N GLU A 253 -20.14 20.92 -4.41
CA GLU A 253 -19.03 19.98 -4.53
C GLU A 253 -18.71 19.64 -6.00
N GLU A 254 -17.44 19.29 -6.25
CA GLU A 254 -17.02 18.80 -7.56
C GLU A 254 -17.74 17.49 -7.92
N LYS A 255 -18.20 17.38 -9.17
CA LYS A 255 -18.74 16.11 -9.69
C LYS A 255 -17.63 15.30 -10.32
N VAL A 256 -17.27 14.17 -9.71
CA VAL A 256 -16.30 13.24 -10.29
C VAL A 256 -16.97 12.35 -11.36
N GLY A 257 -16.57 12.53 -12.62
CA GLY A 257 -17.06 11.74 -13.75
C GLY A 257 -16.67 10.25 -13.69
N PHE A 258 -17.37 9.40 -14.45
CA PHE A 258 -17.14 7.94 -14.48
C PHE A 258 -15.70 7.55 -14.86
N LEU A 259 -15.15 8.19 -15.89
CA LEU A 259 -13.76 7.92 -16.32
C LEU A 259 -12.76 8.26 -15.22
N ASN A 260 -12.94 9.40 -14.53
CA ASN A 260 -12.06 9.80 -13.44
C ASN A 260 -12.18 8.83 -12.25
N LYS A 261 -13.40 8.37 -11.92
CA LYS A 261 -13.61 7.29 -10.94
C LYS A 261 -12.80 6.04 -11.30
N GLY A 262 -12.83 5.63 -12.56
CA GLY A 262 -12.05 4.49 -13.08
C GLY A 262 -10.54 4.71 -13.01
N LEU A 263 -10.06 5.88 -13.44
CA LEU A 263 -8.65 6.22 -13.43
C LEU A 263 -8.06 6.23 -12.02
N ARG A 264 -8.84 6.56 -10.97
CA ARG A 264 -8.35 6.48 -9.57
C ARG A 264 -8.07 5.05 -9.08
N HIS A 265 -8.35 4.02 -9.87
CA HIS A 265 -7.88 2.66 -9.59
C HIS A 265 -6.57 2.33 -10.32
N LEU A 266 -6.15 3.15 -11.29
CA LEU A 266 -5.05 2.82 -12.20
C LEU A 266 -3.69 3.30 -11.65
N ILE A 267 -2.71 2.42 -11.75
CA ILE A 267 -1.28 2.70 -11.56
C ILE A 267 -0.54 2.20 -12.79
N LEU A 268 0.32 3.04 -13.35
CA LEU A 268 1.21 2.68 -14.45
C LEU A 268 2.66 2.77 -14.00
N GLY A 269 3.47 1.81 -14.42
CA GLY A 269 4.90 1.76 -14.13
C GLY A 269 5.71 1.30 -15.34
N ALA A 270 6.97 1.71 -15.40
CA ALA A 270 7.92 1.31 -16.41
C ALA A 270 9.30 1.10 -15.76
N GLU A 271 9.90 -0.07 -15.98
CA GLU A 271 11.23 -0.44 -15.49
C GLU A 271 12.16 -0.68 -16.69
N LEU A 272 13.19 0.16 -16.81
CA LEU A 272 14.25 0.01 -17.80
C LEU A 272 15.42 -0.76 -17.18
N PHE A 273 15.94 -1.73 -17.93
CA PHE A 273 16.98 -2.68 -17.53
C PHE A 273 16.61 -3.49 -16.26
N PRO A 274 15.45 -4.17 -16.21
CA PRO A 274 15.00 -4.88 -15.00
C PRO A 274 16.00 -5.95 -14.52
N GLU A 275 16.70 -6.61 -15.44
CA GLU A 275 17.72 -7.62 -15.11
C GLU A 275 19.15 -7.06 -15.02
N GLY A 276 19.33 -5.79 -15.37
CA GLY A 276 20.63 -5.13 -15.45
C GLY A 276 21.27 -4.85 -14.09
N GLY A 277 22.57 -4.52 -14.11
CA GLY A 277 23.28 -4.02 -12.95
C GLY A 277 22.84 -2.60 -12.54
N PHE A 278 22.27 -1.85 -13.47
CA PHE A 278 21.64 -0.54 -13.24
C PHE A 278 20.22 -0.59 -13.78
N ASN A 279 19.26 -0.07 -13.03
CA ASN A 279 17.86 0.05 -13.46
C ASN A 279 17.32 1.45 -13.18
N VAL A 280 16.39 1.86 -14.05
CA VAL A 280 15.64 3.13 -13.91
C VAL A 280 14.17 2.79 -13.93
N ARG A 281 13.43 3.36 -12.99
CA ARG A 281 12.02 3.08 -12.76
C ARG A 281 11.25 4.37 -12.76
N LEU A 282 10.13 4.38 -13.46
CA LEU A 282 9.19 5.49 -13.52
C LEU A 282 7.78 4.97 -13.23
N GLY A 283 7.02 5.71 -12.45
CA GLY A 283 5.66 5.33 -12.07
C GLY A 283 4.73 6.53 -11.99
N TYR A 284 3.46 6.28 -12.26
CA TYR A 284 2.38 7.24 -12.15
C TYR A 284 1.16 6.61 -11.49
N ASN A 285 0.79 7.13 -10.32
CA ASN A 285 -0.43 6.77 -9.61
C ASN A 285 -1.48 7.87 -9.84
N PHE A 286 -2.56 7.53 -10.55
CA PHE A 286 -3.61 8.48 -10.92
C PHE A 286 -4.42 8.97 -9.72
N ARG A 287 -4.67 8.10 -8.74
CA ARG A 287 -5.35 8.48 -7.50
C ARG A 287 -4.57 9.50 -6.71
N ARG A 288 -3.29 9.20 -6.46
CA ARG A 288 -2.36 10.10 -5.75
C ARG A 288 -2.19 11.41 -6.50
N ALA A 289 -2.14 11.37 -7.83
CA ALA A 289 -2.09 12.57 -8.66
C ALA A 289 -3.31 13.47 -8.42
N GLU A 290 -4.52 12.91 -8.38
CA GLU A 290 -5.74 13.70 -8.30
C GLU A 290 -6.09 14.14 -6.87
N GLU A 291 -5.93 13.25 -5.89
CA GLU A 291 -6.30 13.51 -4.48
C GLU A 291 -5.34 14.49 -3.79
N LEU A 292 -4.06 14.48 -4.15
CA LEU A 292 -3.05 15.37 -3.57
C LEU A 292 -2.71 16.56 -4.47
N ARG A 293 -3.52 16.82 -5.50
CA ARG A 293 -3.41 18.02 -6.33
C ARG A 293 -3.91 19.22 -5.55
N ILE A 294 -3.03 20.22 -5.40
CA ILE A 294 -3.37 21.55 -4.93
C ILE A 294 -3.81 22.39 -6.14
N GLU A 295 -4.92 23.09 -6.01
CA GLU A 295 -5.38 24.02 -7.06
C GLU A 295 -4.38 25.16 -7.25
N ASP A 296 -4.33 25.72 -8.47
CA ASP A 296 -3.41 26.80 -8.86
C ASP A 296 -1.90 26.48 -8.78
N GLN A 297 -1.51 25.21 -8.58
CA GLN A 297 -0.11 24.77 -8.59
C GLN A 297 0.15 23.66 -9.62
N ARG A 298 1.36 23.64 -10.18
CA ARG A 298 1.79 22.57 -11.08
C ARG A 298 1.91 21.25 -10.31
N ASN A 299 1.12 20.27 -10.72
CA ASN A 299 0.97 19.01 -10.01
C ASN A 299 1.88 17.90 -10.55
N PHE A 300 2.63 17.28 -9.65
CA PHE A 300 3.44 16.08 -9.91
C PHE A 300 3.22 14.99 -8.85
N SER A 301 2.16 15.09 -8.05
CA SER A 301 1.84 14.22 -6.92
C SER A 301 1.64 12.75 -7.30
N GLY A 302 1.41 12.44 -8.57
CA GLY A 302 1.32 11.07 -9.07
C GLY A 302 2.66 10.41 -9.37
N LEU A 303 3.71 11.20 -9.59
CA LEU A 303 4.93 10.75 -10.25
C LEU A 303 5.94 10.19 -9.24
N SER A 304 6.56 9.07 -9.58
CA SER A 304 7.66 8.48 -8.81
C SER A 304 8.79 8.06 -9.72
N VAL A 305 10.02 8.30 -9.28
CA VAL A 305 11.23 7.94 -10.01
C VAL A 305 12.16 7.20 -9.06
N GLY A 306 12.71 6.09 -9.53
CA GLY A 306 13.66 5.30 -8.78
C GLY A 306 14.83 4.82 -9.63
N VAL A 307 15.93 4.54 -8.93
CA VAL A 307 17.12 3.95 -9.51
C VAL A 307 17.57 2.79 -8.63
N GLY A 308 18.17 1.78 -9.26
CA GLY A 308 18.75 0.65 -8.57
C GLY A 308 20.10 0.30 -9.14
N ILE A 309 21.03 -0.07 -8.25
CA ILE A 309 22.40 -0.46 -8.59
C ILE A 309 22.71 -1.78 -7.91
N LYS A 310 23.19 -2.76 -8.68
CA LYS A 310 23.72 -4.02 -8.20
C LYS A 310 25.25 -3.95 -8.14
N LEU A 311 25.81 -4.17 -6.96
CA LEU A 311 27.23 -4.31 -6.71
C LEU A 311 27.48 -5.67 -6.06
N ASN A 312 27.98 -6.64 -6.83
CA ASN A 312 28.19 -8.02 -6.40
C ASN A 312 26.89 -8.63 -5.81
N LYS A 313 26.92 -8.96 -4.51
CA LYS A 313 25.82 -9.53 -3.75
C LYS A 313 24.85 -8.48 -3.18
N MET A 314 25.15 -7.20 -3.32
CA MET A 314 24.34 -6.10 -2.78
C MET A 314 23.57 -5.39 -3.89
N ARG A 315 22.34 -5.02 -3.61
CA ARG A 315 21.48 -4.20 -4.47
C ARG A 315 20.97 -3.02 -3.68
N PHE A 316 21.37 -1.84 -4.10
CA PHE A 316 20.89 -0.58 -3.55
C PHE A 316 19.75 -0.09 -4.42
N SER A 317 18.63 0.27 -3.80
CA SER A 317 17.52 0.93 -4.49
C SER A 317 17.20 2.24 -3.80
N TYR A 318 17.03 3.29 -4.59
CA TYR A 318 16.58 4.59 -4.12
C TYR A 318 15.35 5.00 -4.90
N THR A 319 14.40 5.65 -4.25
CA THR A 319 13.22 6.19 -4.90
C THR A 319 12.82 7.52 -4.30
N HIS A 320 12.44 8.42 -5.19
CA HIS A 320 11.83 9.68 -4.85
C HIS A 320 10.39 9.69 -5.35
N ALA A 321 9.44 9.76 -4.43
CA ALA A 321 8.02 9.88 -4.73
C ALA A 321 7.53 11.26 -4.27
N ARG A 322 6.95 12.01 -5.22
CA ARG A 322 6.39 13.33 -4.93
C ARG A 322 4.93 13.16 -4.53
N TYR A 323 4.54 13.67 -3.36
CA TYR A 323 3.17 13.55 -2.85
C TYR A 323 2.38 14.84 -3.02
N ASN A 324 2.99 16.01 -2.80
CA ASN A 324 2.41 17.30 -3.18
C ASN A 324 3.52 18.35 -3.37
N GLY A 325 3.16 19.61 -3.62
CA GLY A 325 4.13 20.70 -3.80
C GLY A 325 5.04 20.93 -2.58
N ALA A 326 4.54 20.63 -1.38
CA ALA A 326 5.21 20.87 -0.10
C ALA A 326 5.86 19.61 0.51
N SER A 327 5.70 18.44 -0.12
CA SER A 327 6.12 17.19 0.50
C SER A 327 6.47 16.08 -0.48
N ASN A 328 7.63 15.48 -0.21
CA ASN A 328 8.18 14.35 -0.94
C ASN A 328 8.59 13.27 0.06
N SER A 329 8.55 12.02 -0.37
CA SER A 329 9.08 10.91 0.42
C SER A 329 10.20 10.22 -0.34
N SER A 330 11.26 9.93 0.39
CA SER A 330 12.43 9.21 -0.11
C SER A 330 12.47 7.82 0.51
N PHE A 331 12.76 6.85 -0.33
CA PHE A 331 12.83 5.43 0.02
C PHE A 331 14.22 4.92 -0.26
N PHE A 332 14.78 4.23 0.71
CA PHE A 332 16.08 3.59 0.61
C PHE A 332 15.90 2.09 0.87
N GLY A 333 16.53 1.27 0.06
CA GLY A 333 16.46 -0.17 0.18
C GLY A 333 17.81 -0.80 -0.10
N LEU A 334 18.12 -1.81 0.70
CA LEU A 334 19.28 -2.66 0.53
C LEU A 334 18.79 -4.10 0.49
N GLN A 335 19.16 -4.80 -0.58
CA GLN A 335 19.00 -6.24 -0.67
C GLN A 335 20.36 -6.91 -0.78
N ILE A 336 20.55 -8.00 -0.04
CA ILE A 336 21.79 -8.75 0.07
C ILE A 336 21.52 -10.21 -0.26
N ASP A 337 22.32 -10.76 -1.16
CA ASP A 337 22.43 -12.19 -1.40
C ASP A 337 23.41 -12.78 -0.38
N LEU A 338 22.93 -13.69 0.48
CA LEU A 338 23.71 -14.29 1.56
C LEU A 338 24.43 -15.59 1.16
N GLN A 339 24.24 -16.08 -0.08
CA GLN A 339 24.95 -17.26 -0.60
C GLN A 339 26.36 -16.94 -1.00
#